data_AF-A0A259PH12-F1
#
_entry.id   AF-A0A259PH12-F1
#
_cell.length_a   1.000
_cell.length_b   1.000
_cell.length_c   1.000
_cell.angle_alpha   90.00
_cell.angle_beta   90.00
_cell.angle_gamma   90.00
#
_symmetry.space_group_name_H-M   'P 1'
#
loop_
_entity.id
_entity.type
_entity.pdbx_description
1 polymer ?
#
loop_
_entity_poly.entity_id
_entity_poly.type
_entity_poly.pdbx_seq_one_letter_code
_entity_poly.pdbx_strand_id
1 'polypeptide(L)'
;VGASAFAHKAGLHASAIRVDPDLYQHADPAAVGNDMRMLVSDMAGRASIELKGRELGFDLSDRPEVLSAVTNRVKDAEANGYTYEAADASFELLLLEEAGAGKPAYFTVESWRTIIERRGGRGTPATAEATVKLHAGGERFVSTGEGNGPVDALNHALRHALLGVYPELEPFVLIDFKVRILDSQLGTDAVTRVLIETTDGSSSWSTVGVGPNLIEASWEALTDSVIWGLYKAGVPGR
;
A
#
# COMPACT_ATOMS: atom_id res chain seq x y z
N VAL A 1 -4.48 22.10 15.34
CA VAL A 1 -3.86 20.96 16.05
C VAL A 1 -3.09 20.13 15.01
N GLY A 2 -1.94 19.55 15.37
CA GLY A 2 -1.15 18.75 14.40
C GLY A 2 -1.85 17.44 14.04
N ALA A 3 -1.65 16.94 12.82
CA ALA A 3 -2.31 15.72 12.32
C ALA A 3 -1.97 14.45 13.14
N SER A 4 -0.85 14.43 13.85
CA SER A 4 -0.42 13.30 14.69
C SER A 4 -0.68 13.51 16.19
N ALA A 5 -1.41 14.56 16.58
CA ALA A 5 -1.62 14.90 17.99
C ALA A 5 -2.43 13.84 18.78
N PHE A 6 -3.21 13.02 18.07
CA PHE A 6 -4.00 11.90 18.62
C PHE A 6 -3.63 10.56 17.95
N ALA A 7 -2.38 10.46 17.47
CA ALA A 7 -1.86 9.22 16.89
C ALA A 7 -1.23 8.34 17.98
N HIS A 8 -1.55 7.05 17.96
CA HIS A 8 -1.04 6.08 18.93
C HIS A 8 -0.36 4.91 18.22
N LYS A 9 0.85 4.57 18.64
CA LYS A 9 1.68 3.53 18.01
C LYS A 9 1.98 2.35 18.92
N ALA A 10 2.17 2.60 20.21
CA ALA A 10 2.60 1.57 21.16
C ALA A 10 1.45 0.63 21.56
N GLY A 11 1.72 -0.67 21.64
CA GLY A 11 0.72 -1.67 22.06
C GLY A 11 0.14 -1.45 23.46
N LEU A 12 0.91 -0.85 24.38
CA LEU A 12 0.41 -0.44 25.70
C LEU A 12 -0.62 0.69 25.60
N HIS A 13 -0.40 1.67 24.71
CA HIS A 13 -1.36 2.74 24.47
C HIS A 13 -2.65 2.15 23.90
N ALA A 14 -2.55 1.26 22.91
CA ALA A 14 -3.70 0.58 22.34
C ALA A 14 -4.51 -0.21 23.38
N SER A 15 -3.83 -0.91 24.29
CA SER A 15 -4.48 -1.70 25.33
C SER A 15 -5.29 -0.84 26.31
N ALA A 16 -4.76 0.32 26.68
CA ALA A 16 -5.44 1.25 27.56
C ALA A 16 -6.56 2.02 26.84
N ILE A 17 -6.33 2.49 25.62
CA ILE A 17 -7.33 3.18 24.80
C ILE A 17 -8.55 2.29 24.53
N ARG A 18 -8.33 0.98 24.37
CA ARG A 18 -9.42 0.01 24.23
C ARG A 18 -10.32 -0.06 25.47
N VAL A 19 -9.77 0.23 26.66
CA VAL A 19 -10.53 0.28 27.91
C VAL A 19 -11.19 1.64 28.09
N ASP A 20 -10.39 2.70 27.96
CA ASP A 20 -10.81 4.08 28.12
C ASP A 20 -9.90 5.01 27.29
N PRO A 21 -10.42 5.66 26.23
CA PRO A 21 -9.67 6.61 25.40
C PRO A 21 -9.02 7.76 26.20
N ASP A 22 -9.63 8.19 27.30
CA ASP A 22 -9.17 9.34 28.11
C ASP A 22 -7.85 9.05 28.86
N LEU A 23 -7.45 7.78 28.96
CA LEU A 23 -6.19 7.39 29.61
C LEU A 23 -4.94 7.88 28.84
N TYR A 24 -5.07 8.11 27.54
CA TYR A 24 -3.94 8.53 26.68
C TYR A 24 -4.29 9.70 25.75
N GLN A 25 -5.50 10.25 25.84
CA GLN A 25 -5.92 11.43 25.10
C GLN A 25 -6.10 12.61 26.06
N HIS A 26 -5.56 13.76 25.68
CA HIS A 26 -5.62 14.98 26.50
C HIS A 26 -6.92 15.76 26.32
N ALA A 27 -7.70 15.43 25.28
CA ALA A 27 -9.02 15.98 24.95
C ALA A 27 -9.69 15.05 23.92
N ASP A 28 -11.01 15.21 23.72
CA ASP A 28 -11.70 14.58 22.60
C ASP A 28 -11.16 15.13 21.26
N PRO A 29 -10.62 14.30 20.36
CA PRO A 29 -10.08 14.75 19.08
C PRO A 29 -11.15 15.42 18.22
N ALA A 30 -12.39 14.94 18.25
CA ALA A 30 -13.48 15.50 17.44
C ALA A 30 -13.79 16.94 17.84
N ALA A 31 -13.64 17.28 19.13
CA ALA A 31 -13.86 18.63 19.65
C ALA A 31 -12.88 19.67 19.09
N VAL A 32 -11.75 19.23 18.53
CA VAL A 32 -10.74 20.10 17.89
C VAL A 32 -10.61 19.85 16.39
N GLY A 33 -11.59 19.18 15.78
CA GLY A 33 -11.61 18.85 14.35
C GLY A 33 -10.48 17.90 13.95
N ASN A 34 -10.15 16.95 14.82
CA ASN A 34 -9.16 15.92 14.58
C ASN A 34 -9.79 14.55 14.86
N ASP A 35 -9.06 13.48 14.55
CA ASP A 35 -9.49 12.10 14.80
C ASP A 35 -8.40 11.31 15.52
N MET A 36 -8.82 10.31 16.29
CA MET A 36 -7.88 9.32 16.83
C MET A 36 -7.39 8.42 15.71
N ARG A 37 -6.08 8.18 15.64
CA ARG A 37 -5.49 7.28 14.65
C ARG A 37 -4.62 6.22 15.32
N MET A 38 -4.87 4.95 15.02
CA MET A 38 -3.97 3.87 15.42
C MET A 38 -2.93 3.63 14.32
N LEU A 39 -1.66 3.65 14.70
CA LEU A 39 -0.55 3.33 13.81
C LEU A 39 -0.14 1.88 14.05
N VAL A 40 0.04 1.14 12.96
CA VAL A 40 0.46 -0.27 13.00
C VAL A 40 1.96 -0.33 12.73
N SER A 41 2.72 -0.97 13.63
CA SER A 41 4.15 -1.23 13.46
C SER A 41 4.56 -2.58 14.06
N ASP A 42 5.86 -2.89 14.04
CA ASP A 42 6.54 -3.96 14.77
C ASP A 42 6.14 -4.11 16.25
N MET A 43 5.80 -3.00 16.91
CA MET A 43 5.33 -2.95 18.30
C MET A 43 3.82 -3.22 18.44
N ALA A 44 3.10 -3.42 17.34
CA ALA A 44 1.68 -3.69 17.37
C ALA A 44 1.39 -5.00 18.10
N GLY A 45 0.44 -4.93 19.03
CA GLY A 45 -0.18 -6.10 19.64
C GLY A 45 -1.58 -6.32 19.09
N ARG A 46 -2.26 -7.39 19.53
CA ARG A 46 -3.65 -7.68 19.13
C ARG A 46 -4.59 -6.49 19.35
N ALA A 47 -4.41 -5.73 20.44
CA ALA A 47 -5.21 -4.54 20.71
C ALA A 47 -5.01 -3.43 19.66
N SER A 48 -3.78 -3.23 19.17
CA SER A 48 -3.49 -2.27 18.09
C SER A 48 -4.17 -2.69 16.80
N ILE A 49 -4.08 -3.97 16.44
CA ILE A 49 -4.73 -4.53 15.25
C ILE A 49 -6.25 -4.44 15.36
N GLU A 50 -6.81 -4.74 16.53
CA GLU A 50 -8.26 -4.64 16.78
C GLU A 50 -8.76 -3.20 16.61
N LEU A 51 -8.08 -2.22 17.23
CA LEU A 51 -8.45 -0.80 17.10
C LEU A 51 -8.29 -0.30 15.67
N LYS A 52 -7.19 -0.64 14.98
CA LYS A 52 -7.00 -0.26 13.57
C LYS A 52 -8.02 -0.94 12.65
N GLY A 53 -8.35 -2.20 12.91
CA GLY A 53 -9.40 -2.92 12.19
C GLY A 53 -10.73 -2.17 12.29
N ARG A 54 -11.14 -1.78 13.50
CA ARG A 54 -12.37 -1.00 13.71
C ARG A 54 -12.34 0.36 13.01
N GLU A 55 -11.21 1.06 13.04
CA GLU A 55 -11.00 2.32 12.30
C GLU A 55 -11.25 2.12 10.78
N LEU A 56 -10.85 0.97 10.23
CA LEU A 56 -11.04 0.59 8.83
C LEU A 56 -12.41 -0.08 8.55
N GLY A 57 -13.28 -0.23 9.55
CA GLY A 57 -14.61 -0.84 9.41
C GLY A 57 -14.66 -2.36 9.57
N PHE A 58 -13.60 -2.98 10.10
CA PHE A 58 -13.51 -4.42 10.37
C PHE A 58 -13.69 -4.71 11.86
N ASP A 59 -14.78 -5.39 12.21
CA ASP A 59 -14.95 -5.90 13.57
C ASP A 59 -14.26 -7.26 13.74
N LEU A 60 -13.19 -7.27 14.54
CA LEU A 60 -12.37 -8.44 14.83
C LEU A 60 -12.46 -8.85 16.32
N SER A 61 -13.36 -8.25 17.11
CA SER A 61 -13.42 -8.47 18.57
C SER A 61 -13.59 -9.94 18.94
N ASP A 62 -14.39 -10.66 18.15
CA ASP A 62 -14.72 -12.08 18.38
C ASP A 62 -13.91 -13.04 17.50
N ARG A 63 -12.82 -12.56 16.89
CA ARG A 63 -11.97 -13.33 15.96
C ARG A 63 -10.50 -13.38 16.40
N PRO A 64 -10.22 -14.00 17.57
CA PRO A 64 -8.89 -14.00 18.16
C PRO A 64 -7.83 -14.66 17.28
N GLU A 65 -8.19 -15.68 16.49
CA GLU A 65 -7.32 -16.34 15.52
C GLU A 65 -6.88 -15.39 14.41
N VAL A 66 -7.81 -14.62 13.82
CA VAL A 66 -7.50 -13.62 12.78
C VAL A 66 -6.63 -12.50 13.35
N LEU A 67 -6.95 -11.99 14.55
CA LEU A 67 -6.12 -10.99 15.22
C LEU A 67 -4.68 -11.48 15.42
N SER A 68 -4.51 -12.77 15.74
CA SER A 68 -3.19 -13.38 15.91
C SER A 68 -2.43 -13.48 14.60
N ALA A 69 -3.10 -13.95 13.56
CA ALA A 69 -2.52 -14.12 12.24
C ALA A 69 -2.05 -12.77 11.68
N VAL A 70 -2.92 -11.75 11.70
CA VAL A 70 -2.60 -10.39 11.28
C VAL A 70 -1.45 -9.80 12.11
N THR A 71 -1.47 -9.96 13.44
CA THR A 71 -0.38 -9.44 14.31
C THR A 71 0.97 -10.07 13.95
N ASN A 72 1.01 -11.39 13.72
CA ASN A 72 2.24 -12.08 13.35
C ASN A 72 2.71 -11.67 11.95
N ARG A 73 1.79 -11.61 10.98
CA ARG A 73 2.07 -11.20 9.60
C ARG A 73 2.65 -9.79 9.53
N VAL A 74 2.09 -8.85 10.29
CA VAL A 74 2.60 -7.47 10.42
C VAL A 74 4.03 -7.46 10.98
N LYS A 75 4.29 -8.19 12.07
CA LYS A 75 5.62 -8.24 12.68
C LYS A 75 6.67 -8.83 11.73
N ASP A 76 6.32 -9.92 11.06
CA ASP A 76 7.20 -10.57 10.10
C ASP A 76 7.47 -9.65 8.91
N ALA A 77 6.44 -8.99 8.37
CA ALA A 77 6.60 -8.04 7.26
C ALA A 77 7.44 -6.81 7.68
N GLU A 78 7.21 -6.21 8.84
CA GLU A 78 8.02 -5.07 9.31
C GLU A 78 9.48 -5.47 9.54
N ALA A 79 9.74 -6.68 10.06
CA ALA A 79 11.10 -7.21 10.18
C ALA A 79 11.79 -7.41 8.82
N ASN A 80 11.02 -7.64 7.76
CA ASN A 80 11.51 -7.72 6.38
C ASN A 80 11.50 -6.36 5.66
N GLY A 81 11.16 -5.28 6.35
CA GLY A 81 11.33 -3.91 5.87
C GLY A 81 10.04 -3.17 5.52
N TYR A 82 8.87 -3.80 5.59
CA TYR A 82 7.58 -3.14 5.36
C TYR A 82 7.34 -2.04 6.41
N THR A 83 6.43 -1.11 6.11
CA THR A 83 5.96 -0.13 7.10
C THR A 83 4.47 0.11 6.89
N TYR A 84 3.66 -0.42 7.79
CA TYR A 84 2.20 -0.26 7.68
C TYR A 84 1.72 1.07 8.28
N GLU A 85 2.50 1.69 9.17
CA GLU A 85 2.24 3.03 9.72
C GLU A 85 1.97 4.10 8.65
N ALA A 86 2.66 4.01 7.51
CA ALA A 86 2.54 4.96 6.41
C ALA A 86 1.82 4.38 5.18
N ALA A 87 1.25 3.17 5.29
CA ALA A 87 0.65 2.44 4.17
C ALA A 87 -0.64 1.72 4.61
N ASP A 88 -1.63 2.51 5.07
CA ASP A 88 -2.92 2.01 5.55
C ASP A 88 -3.63 1.14 4.50
N ALA A 89 -3.51 1.44 3.20
CA ALA A 89 -4.13 0.64 2.14
C ALA A 89 -3.50 -0.75 2.02
N SER A 90 -2.17 -0.87 2.08
CA SER A 90 -1.50 -2.18 2.10
C SER A 90 -1.83 -2.96 3.38
N PHE A 91 -2.02 -2.30 4.52
CA PHE A 91 -2.49 -2.95 5.74
C PHE A 91 -3.92 -3.48 5.60
N GLU A 92 -4.84 -2.69 5.03
CA GLU A 92 -6.22 -3.11 4.79
C GLU A 92 -6.30 -4.33 3.85
N LEU A 93 -5.46 -4.36 2.81
CA LEU A 93 -5.35 -5.54 1.92
C LEU A 93 -4.88 -6.79 2.65
N LEU A 94 -3.87 -6.68 3.53
CA LEU A 94 -3.41 -7.78 4.37
C LEU A 94 -4.53 -8.26 5.31
N LEU A 95 -5.27 -7.32 5.90
CA LEU A 95 -6.37 -7.64 6.80
C LEU A 95 -7.49 -8.40 6.07
N LEU A 96 -7.85 -7.98 4.86
CA LEU A 96 -8.84 -8.67 4.00
C LEU A 96 -8.43 -10.12 3.69
N GLU A 97 -7.15 -10.33 3.40
CA GLU A 97 -6.59 -11.66 3.14
C GLU A 97 -6.71 -12.56 4.37
N GLU A 98 -6.22 -12.12 5.52
CA GLU A 98 -6.23 -12.88 6.78
C GLU A 98 -7.65 -13.07 7.36
N ALA A 99 -8.56 -12.13 7.08
CA ALA A 99 -9.95 -12.19 7.51
C ALA A 99 -10.79 -13.23 6.75
N GLY A 100 -10.21 -13.92 5.77
CA GLY A 100 -10.89 -14.93 4.95
C GLY A 100 -11.78 -14.37 3.85
N ALA A 101 -11.81 -13.03 3.68
CA ALA A 101 -12.45 -12.41 2.51
C ALA A 101 -11.61 -12.60 1.24
N GLY A 102 -10.31 -12.86 1.41
CA GLY A 102 -9.34 -12.92 0.33
C GLY A 102 -8.97 -11.53 -0.18
N LYS A 103 -7.79 -11.41 -0.79
CA LYS A 103 -7.42 -10.17 -1.48
C LYS A 103 -8.35 -9.97 -2.70
N PRO A 104 -8.92 -8.77 -2.91
CA PRO A 104 -9.73 -8.51 -4.10
C PRO A 104 -8.97 -8.85 -5.39
N ALA A 105 -9.52 -9.81 -6.15
CA ALA A 105 -8.88 -10.32 -7.36
C ALA A 105 -9.38 -9.57 -8.60
N TYR A 106 -8.76 -8.43 -8.91
CA TYR A 106 -9.08 -7.65 -10.12
C TYR A 106 -8.31 -8.11 -11.36
N PHE A 107 -7.07 -8.54 -11.16
CA PHE A 107 -6.19 -9.00 -12.22
C PHE A 107 -5.08 -9.91 -11.66
N THR A 108 -4.51 -10.73 -12.53
CA THR A 108 -3.35 -11.58 -12.22
C THR A 108 -2.22 -11.24 -13.17
N VAL A 109 -1.07 -10.83 -12.63
CA VAL A 109 0.11 -10.49 -13.43
C VAL A 109 0.84 -11.77 -13.84
N GLU A 110 1.06 -11.97 -15.15
CA GLU A 110 1.90 -13.07 -15.65
C GLU A 110 3.38 -12.68 -15.61
N SER A 111 3.70 -11.48 -16.10
CA SER A 111 5.08 -10.98 -16.17
C SER A 111 5.09 -9.48 -16.46
N TRP A 112 6.15 -8.81 -16.04
CA TRP A 112 6.48 -7.47 -16.50
C TRP A 112 7.97 -7.41 -16.84
N ARG A 113 8.33 -6.47 -17.71
CA ARG A 113 9.72 -6.10 -17.98
C ARG A 113 9.80 -4.63 -18.29
N THR A 114 10.93 -4.02 -18.02
CA THR A 114 11.23 -2.65 -18.41
C THR A 114 12.58 -2.58 -19.11
N ILE A 115 12.68 -1.70 -20.10
CA ILE A 115 13.88 -1.41 -20.86
C ILE A 115 14.13 0.08 -20.70
N ILE A 116 15.33 0.43 -20.23
CA ILE A 116 15.75 1.82 -20.10
C ILE A 116 16.79 2.07 -21.18
N GLU A 117 16.55 3.08 -22.01
CA GLU A 117 17.47 3.47 -23.06
C GLU A 117 17.85 4.94 -22.89
N ARG A 118 19.12 5.24 -23.17
CA ARG A 118 19.57 6.61 -23.30
C ARG A 118 20.26 6.77 -24.65
N ARG A 119 19.63 7.54 -25.53
CA ARG A 119 20.21 7.93 -26.81
C ARG A 119 20.83 9.33 -26.68
N GLY A 120 22.05 9.51 -27.16
CA GLY A 120 22.75 10.81 -27.16
C GLY A 120 23.86 10.97 -26.12
N GLY A 121 24.38 12.20 -26.01
CA GLY A 121 25.56 12.55 -25.22
C GLY A 121 25.30 12.75 -23.72
N ARG A 122 26.30 13.26 -23.00
CA ARG A 122 26.18 13.57 -21.56
C ARG A 122 25.03 14.58 -21.32
N GLY A 123 24.03 14.24 -20.52
CA GLY A 123 22.90 15.12 -20.19
C GLY A 123 21.56 14.80 -20.86
N THR A 124 21.47 13.91 -21.85
CA THR A 124 20.16 13.44 -22.35
C THR A 124 19.43 12.60 -21.30
N PRO A 125 18.15 12.86 -21.02
CA PRO A 125 17.33 12.00 -20.19
C PRO A 125 17.29 10.58 -20.75
N ALA A 126 17.26 9.59 -19.87
CA ALA A 126 16.89 8.24 -20.28
C ALA A 126 15.37 8.18 -20.50
N THR A 127 14.94 7.36 -21.45
CA THR A 127 13.55 6.99 -21.66
C THR A 127 13.38 5.55 -21.21
N ALA A 128 12.20 5.21 -20.68
CA ALA A 128 11.88 3.83 -20.33
C ALA A 128 10.64 3.36 -21.09
N GLU A 129 10.70 2.11 -21.53
CA GLU A 129 9.55 1.36 -22.03
C GLU A 129 9.30 0.19 -21.08
N ALA A 130 8.06 -0.17 -20.83
CA ALA A 130 7.68 -1.37 -20.11
C ALA A 130 6.69 -2.20 -20.90
N THR A 131 6.78 -3.52 -20.76
CA THR A 131 5.75 -4.47 -21.22
C THR A 131 5.17 -5.17 -20.01
N VAL A 132 3.85 -5.16 -19.87
CA VAL A 132 3.11 -5.89 -18.83
C VAL A 132 2.21 -6.93 -19.51
N LYS A 133 2.25 -8.16 -19.01
CA LYS A 133 1.36 -9.26 -19.38
C LYS A 133 0.53 -9.64 -18.17
N LEU A 134 -0.80 -9.60 -18.29
CA LEU A 134 -1.71 -9.88 -17.19
C LEU A 134 -3.04 -10.46 -17.69
N HIS A 135 -3.82 -11.02 -16.77
CA HIS A 135 -5.21 -11.41 -16.97
C HIS A 135 -6.14 -10.48 -16.20
N ALA A 136 -7.22 -10.02 -16.83
CA ALA A 136 -8.29 -9.23 -16.23
C ALA A 136 -9.58 -9.42 -17.05
N GLY A 137 -10.77 -9.36 -16.48
CA GLY A 137 -12.01 -9.43 -17.28
C GLY A 137 -12.21 -10.77 -18.02
N GLY A 138 -11.57 -11.84 -17.55
CA GLY A 138 -11.51 -13.13 -18.25
C GLY A 138 -10.62 -13.16 -19.51
N GLU A 139 -9.94 -12.06 -19.85
CA GLU A 139 -9.08 -11.94 -21.02
C GLU A 139 -7.61 -11.80 -20.63
N ARG A 140 -6.72 -12.08 -21.60
CA ARG A 140 -5.28 -11.94 -21.46
C ARG A 140 -4.79 -10.71 -22.21
N PHE A 141 -4.15 -9.79 -21.51
CA PHE A 141 -3.61 -8.55 -22.06
C PHE A 141 -2.08 -8.59 -22.16
N VAL A 142 -1.57 -7.99 -23.23
CA VAL A 142 -0.16 -7.62 -23.39
C VAL A 142 -0.13 -6.14 -23.73
N SER A 143 0.38 -5.33 -22.82
CA SER A 143 0.35 -3.88 -22.92
C SER A 143 1.75 -3.31 -22.80
N THR A 144 2.01 -2.23 -23.53
CA THR A 144 3.24 -1.45 -23.41
C THR A 144 2.94 -0.05 -22.90
N GLY A 145 3.92 0.53 -22.20
CA GLY A 145 3.88 1.89 -21.69
C GLY A 145 5.26 2.52 -21.81
N GLU A 146 5.30 3.80 -22.11
CA GLU A 146 6.53 4.61 -22.12
C GLU A 146 6.45 5.63 -20.99
N GLY A 147 7.59 5.97 -20.40
CA GLY A 147 7.63 6.92 -19.29
C GLY A 147 9.01 7.55 -19.11
N ASN A 148 9.06 8.55 -18.23
CA ASN A 148 10.31 9.24 -17.89
C ASN A 148 11.28 8.34 -17.09
N GLY A 149 10.81 7.17 -16.64
CA GLY A 149 11.56 6.17 -15.91
C GLY A 149 10.80 4.84 -15.88
N PRO A 150 11.45 3.76 -15.43
CA PRO A 150 10.90 2.40 -15.49
C PRO A 150 9.59 2.22 -14.71
N VAL A 151 9.45 2.90 -13.57
CA VAL A 151 8.23 2.84 -12.74
C VAL A 151 7.06 3.53 -13.43
N ASP A 152 7.30 4.70 -14.04
CA ASP A 152 6.30 5.44 -14.82
C ASP A 152 5.84 4.63 -16.04
N ALA A 153 6.79 4.03 -16.76
CA ALA A 153 6.49 3.15 -17.89
C ALA A 153 5.66 1.91 -17.47
N LEU A 154 5.99 1.30 -16.32
CA LEU A 154 5.21 0.19 -15.75
C LEU A 154 3.80 0.62 -15.37
N ASN A 155 3.65 1.79 -14.75
CA ASN A 155 2.35 2.36 -14.41
C ASN A 155 1.50 2.59 -15.67
N HIS A 156 2.04 3.20 -16.72
CA HIS A 156 1.32 3.37 -17.99
C HIS A 156 0.94 2.04 -18.63
N ALA A 157 1.86 1.07 -18.68
CA ALA A 157 1.58 -0.25 -19.24
C ALA A 157 0.46 -0.99 -18.48
N LEU A 158 0.49 -0.94 -17.15
CA LEU A 158 -0.54 -1.51 -16.27
C LEU A 158 -1.90 -0.84 -16.52
N ARG A 159 -1.94 0.50 -16.52
CA ARG A 159 -3.18 1.26 -16.76
C ARG A 159 -3.76 0.99 -18.14
N HIS A 160 -2.94 1.00 -19.19
CA HIS A 160 -3.38 0.66 -20.54
C HIS A 160 -4.02 -0.73 -20.63
N ALA A 161 -3.51 -1.72 -19.87
CA ALA A 161 -4.09 -3.06 -19.84
C ALA A 161 -5.43 -3.10 -19.07
N LEU A 162 -5.59 -2.28 -18.03
CA LEU A 162 -6.72 -2.37 -17.12
C LEU A 162 -7.86 -1.41 -17.43
N LEU A 163 -7.62 -0.24 -18.04
CA LEU A 163 -8.64 0.80 -18.25
C LEU A 163 -9.83 0.32 -19.10
N GLY A 164 -9.60 -0.59 -20.05
CA GLY A 164 -10.69 -1.18 -20.84
C GLY A 164 -11.61 -2.09 -20.01
N VAL A 165 -11.08 -2.73 -18.97
CA VAL A 165 -11.83 -3.60 -18.05
C VAL A 165 -12.38 -2.81 -16.87
N TYR A 166 -11.64 -1.82 -16.37
CA TYR A 166 -11.94 -1.01 -15.20
C TYR A 166 -11.73 0.49 -15.50
N PRO A 167 -12.69 1.15 -16.19
CA PRO A 167 -12.64 2.59 -16.46
C PRO A 167 -12.56 3.46 -15.19
N GLU A 168 -12.97 2.90 -14.05
CA GLU A 168 -12.89 3.53 -12.73
C GLU A 168 -11.45 3.84 -12.29
N LEU A 169 -10.43 3.30 -12.98
CA LEU A 169 -9.02 3.65 -12.77
C LEU A 169 -8.61 5.01 -13.37
N GLU A 170 -9.38 5.55 -14.31
CA GLU A 170 -9.05 6.81 -14.99
C GLU A 170 -8.69 7.96 -14.03
N PRO A 171 -9.47 8.26 -12.97
CA PRO A 171 -9.14 9.33 -12.04
C PRO A 171 -7.94 9.05 -11.14
N PHE A 172 -7.42 7.81 -11.10
CA PHE A 172 -6.34 7.47 -10.17
C PHE A 172 -5.04 8.13 -10.63
N VAL A 173 -4.37 8.87 -9.76
CA VAL A 173 -3.10 9.54 -10.08
C VAL A 173 -2.12 9.31 -8.95
N LEU A 174 -0.91 8.86 -9.30
CA LEU A 174 0.21 8.79 -8.36
C LEU A 174 0.69 10.21 -8.04
N ILE A 175 0.62 10.61 -6.79
CA ILE A 175 0.91 11.98 -6.33
C ILE A 175 2.15 12.08 -5.41
N ASP A 176 2.59 10.99 -4.81
CA ASP A 176 3.84 10.95 -4.04
C ASP A 176 4.56 9.61 -4.21
N PHE A 177 5.89 9.66 -4.15
CA PHE A 177 6.77 8.51 -4.35
C PHE A 177 8.01 8.63 -3.47
N LYS A 178 8.16 7.71 -2.50
CA LYS A 178 9.28 7.71 -1.54
C LYS A 178 10.00 6.39 -1.55
N VAL A 179 11.32 6.45 -1.68
CA VAL A 179 12.21 5.28 -1.62
C VAL A 179 13.06 5.34 -0.37
N ARG A 180 13.19 4.22 0.33
CA ARG A 180 14.18 4.04 1.41
C ARG A 180 14.98 2.76 1.19
N ILE A 181 16.28 2.86 1.37
CA ILE A 181 17.20 1.73 1.42
C ILE A 181 17.41 1.39 2.89
N LEU A 182 17.07 0.17 3.30
CA LEU A 182 17.02 -0.20 4.72
C LEU A 182 18.38 -0.64 5.26
N ASP A 183 19.11 -1.45 4.49
CA ASP A 183 20.44 -1.97 4.87
C ASP A 183 21.53 -1.43 3.94
N SER A 184 21.92 -0.17 4.14
CA SER A 184 22.92 0.49 3.29
C SER A 184 24.30 -0.18 3.32
N GLN A 185 24.57 -1.07 4.28
CA GLN A 185 25.83 -1.83 4.37
C GLN A 185 25.93 -2.94 3.31
N LEU A 186 24.80 -3.41 2.78
CA LEU A 186 24.75 -4.44 1.72
C LEU A 186 24.90 -3.84 0.31
N GLY A 187 25.11 -2.53 0.19
CA GLY A 187 25.33 -1.86 -1.09
C GLY A 187 24.15 -2.05 -2.05
N THR A 188 24.41 -2.61 -3.23
CA THR A 188 23.37 -2.86 -4.26
C THR A 188 22.41 -3.99 -3.91
N ASP A 189 22.75 -4.82 -2.93
CA ASP A 189 21.91 -5.94 -2.48
C ASP A 189 20.99 -5.53 -1.32
N ALA A 190 20.94 -4.23 -1.01
CA ALA A 190 20.14 -3.69 0.07
C ALA A 190 18.64 -3.77 -0.24
N VAL A 191 17.87 -4.21 0.76
CA VAL A 191 16.41 -4.21 0.69
C VAL A 191 15.90 -2.78 0.44
N THR A 192 15.07 -2.64 -0.58
CA THR A 192 14.47 -1.38 -0.99
C THR A 192 13.00 -1.37 -0.58
N ARG A 193 12.61 -0.35 0.18
CA ARG A 193 11.20 -0.04 0.47
C ARG A 193 10.73 1.13 -0.38
N VAL A 194 9.58 0.96 -1.01
CA VAL A 194 8.89 2.00 -1.78
C VAL A 194 7.53 2.28 -1.16
N LEU A 195 7.23 3.55 -0.95
CA LEU A 195 5.90 4.05 -0.59
C LEU A 195 5.35 4.88 -1.75
N ILE A 196 4.13 4.57 -2.16
CA ILE A 196 3.39 5.27 -3.22
C ILE A 196 2.14 5.86 -2.61
N GLU A 197 1.87 7.14 -2.86
CA GLU A 197 0.58 7.75 -2.59
C GLU A 197 -0.18 7.97 -3.91
N THR A 198 -1.41 7.49 -3.95
CA THR A 198 -2.31 7.63 -5.09
C THR A 198 -3.57 8.37 -4.64
N THR A 199 -4.14 9.19 -5.52
CA THR A 199 -5.43 9.87 -5.31
C THR A 199 -6.41 9.49 -6.41
N ASP A 200 -7.70 9.48 -6.09
CA ASP A 200 -8.80 9.43 -7.07
C ASP A 200 -9.39 10.82 -7.37
N GLY A 201 -8.73 11.89 -6.92
CA GLY A 201 -9.19 13.28 -7.00
C GLY A 201 -10.09 13.72 -5.83
N SER A 202 -10.55 12.80 -4.99
CA SER A 202 -11.38 13.07 -3.80
C SER A 202 -10.69 12.67 -2.49
N SER A 203 -9.99 11.55 -2.51
CA SER A 203 -9.25 10.97 -1.39
C SER A 203 -7.86 10.53 -1.85
N SER A 204 -6.96 10.25 -0.91
CA SER A 204 -5.67 9.64 -1.21
C SER A 204 -5.39 8.45 -0.30
N TRP A 205 -4.55 7.54 -0.79
CA TRP A 205 -4.14 6.35 -0.07
C TRP A 205 -2.70 6.01 -0.38
N SER A 206 -2.06 5.36 0.59
CA SER A 206 -0.65 4.97 0.49
C SER A 206 -0.49 3.46 0.55
N THR A 207 0.31 2.94 -0.37
CA THR A 207 0.73 1.53 -0.40
C THR A 207 2.24 1.40 -0.27
N VAL A 208 2.68 0.26 0.23
CA VAL A 208 4.09 -0.08 0.41
C VAL A 208 4.43 -1.32 -0.39
N GLY A 209 5.62 -1.33 -0.98
CA GLY A 209 6.24 -2.52 -1.55
C GLY A 209 7.68 -2.62 -1.10
N VAL A 210 8.16 -3.84 -0.93
CA VAL A 210 9.50 -4.13 -0.44
C VAL A 210 10.11 -5.26 -1.25
N GLY A 211 11.32 -5.02 -1.74
CA GLY A 211 11.98 -6.00 -2.60
C GLY A 211 13.48 -5.81 -2.67
N PRO A 212 14.17 -6.73 -3.36
CA PRO A 212 15.62 -6.69 -3.53
C PRO A 212 16.07 -5.53 -4.42
N ASN A 213 15.15 -4.89 -5.14
CA ASN A 213 15.45 -3.73 -5.98
C ASN A 213 14.26 -2.76 -6.04
N LEU A 214 14.55 -1.53 -6.49
CA LEU A 214 13.58 -0.45 -6.63
C LEU A 214 12.38 -0.81 -7.51
N ILE A 215 12.60 -1.51 -8.62
CA ILE A 215 11.55 -1.74 -9.62
C ILE A 215 10.55 -2.76 -9.11
N GLU A 216 11.03 -3.83 -8.47
CA GLU A 216 10.19 -4.86 -7.86
C GLU A 216 9.37 -4.32 -6.69
N ALA A 217 10.01 -3.56 -5.78
CA ALA A 217 9.32 -2.88 -4.69
C ALA A 217 8.28 -1.87 -5.19
N SER A 218 8.59 -1.13 -6.27
CA SER A 218 7.64 -0.21 -6.89
C SER A 218 6.47 -0.93 -7.54
N TRP A 219 6.72 -2.07 -8.18
CA TRP A 219 5.69 -2.88 -8.82
C TRP A 219 4.67 -3.41 -7.83
N GLU A 220 5.14 -3.95 -6.69
CA GLU A 220 4.26 -4.38 -5.60
C GLU A 220 3.36 -3.23 -5.13
N ALA A 221 3.96 -2.09 -4.76
CA ALA A 221 3.22 -0.92 -4.29
C ALA A 221 2.19 -0.41 -5.32
N LEU A 222 2.56 -0.37 -6.62
CA LEU A 222 1.67 0.04 -7.70
C LEU A 222 0.47 -0.90 -7.84
N THR A 223 0.72 -2.22 -7.86
CA THR A 223 -0.37 -3.20 -8.01
C THR A 223 -1.31 -3.19 -6.80
N ASP A 224 -0.77 -3.07 -5.59
CA ASP A 224 -1.57 -2.89 -4.37
C ASP A 224 -2.41 -1.62 -4.43
N SER A 225 -1.84 -0.52 -4.93
CA SER A 225 -2.53 0.77 -5.02
C SER A 225 -3.75 0.70 -5.94
N VAL A 226 -3.60 0.03 -7.09
CA VAL A 226 -4.68 -0.21 -8.07
C VAL A 226 -5.75 -1.12 -7.47
N ILE A 227 -5.35 -2.24 -6.85
CA ILE A 227 -6.29 -3.20 -6.24
C ILE A 227 -7.10 -2.53 -5.13
N TRP A 228 -6.44 -1.81 -4.22
CA TRP A 228 -7.11 -1.15 -3.11
C TRP A 228 -8.03 -0.03 -3.61
N GLY A 229 -7.58 0.79 -4.56
CA GLY A 229 -8.39 1.88 -5.09
C GLY A 229 -9.69 1.36 -5.73
N LEU A 230 -9.62 0.30 -6.53
CA LEU A 230 -10.81 -0.34 -7.12
C LEU A 230 -11.74 -0.93 -6.06
N TYR A 231 -11.16 -1.55 -5.03
CA TYR A 231 -11.90 -2.09 -3.90
C TYR A 231 -12.69 -1.00 -3.15
N LYS A 232 -12.05 0.13 -2.85
CA LYS A 232 -12.70 1.25 -2.15
C LYS A 232 -13.72 1.98 -3.01
N ALA A 233 -13.52 2.01 -4.33
CA ALA A 233 -14.52 2.50 -5.27
C ALA A 233 -15.74 1.56 -5.40
N GLY A 234 -15.75 0.41 -4.72
CA GLY A 234 -16.85 -0.55 -4.74
C GLY A 234 -16.98 -1.30 -6.08
N VAL A 235 -15.91 -1.33 -6.87
CA VAL A 235 -15.90 -1.99 -8.17
C VAL A 235 -15.84 -3.50 -7.96
N PRO A 236 -16.78 -4.31 -8.51
CA PRO A 236 -16.68 -5.76 -8.44
C PRO A 236 -15.56 -6.28 -9.35
N GLY A 237 -14.94 -7.41 -8.99
CA GLY A 237 -14.03 -8.12 -9.90
C GLY A 237 -14.74 -8.54 -11.18
N ARG A 238 -14.08 -8.35 -12.33
CA ARG A 238 -14.57 -8.68 -13.67
C ARG A 238 -13.71 -9.75 -14.31
#